data_AF-A0A816B856-F1
#
_entry.id   AF-A0A816B856-F1
#
_cell.length_a   1.000
_cell.length_b   1.000
_cell.length_c   1.000
_cell.angle_alpha   90.00
_cell.angle_beta   90.00
_cell.angle_gamma   90.00
#
_symmetry.space_group_name_H-M   'P 1'
#
loop_
_entity.id
_entity.type
_entity.pdbx_description
1 polymer ?
#
loop_
_entity_poly.entity_id
_entity_poly.type
_entity_poly.pdbx_seq_one_letter_code
_entity_poly.pdbx_strand_id
1 'polypeptide(L)'
;KSSILLILDDGDILKIGPHDYPDYYTEELCHPKDYIISDKPIPFEGIMHCGGLHHRLIARLSVKLSEKEYLPLSFLVDTGAGHYLYFCKKARTILYDKKVLLKNGAENDYIKTQGKFIPWQSTPHTFEPANSIGLGLIFQWNGLVLNFKESIFSFGSDRLEHL
;
A
#
# COMPACT_ATOMS: atom_id res chain seq x y z
N LYS A 1 28.43 -0.50 8.60
CA LYS A 1 26.97 -0.42 8.38
C LYS A 1 26.53 0.95 8.84
N SER A 2 26.31 1.88 7.92
CA SER A 2 25.87 3.23 8.25
C SER A 2 24.36 3.28 8.11
N SER A 3 23.65 3.43 9.22
CA SER A 3 22.22 3.75 9.23
C SER A 3 22.10 5.26 9.28
N ILE A 4 21.45 5.84 8.26
CA ILE A 4 21.06 7.25 8.27
C ILE A 4 19.71 7.32 8.99
N LEU A 5 19.70 7.94 10.17
CA LEU A 5 18.49 8.32 10.89
C LEU A 5 18.11 9.73 10.42
N LEU A 6 17.10 9.83 9.58
CA LEU A 6 16.50 11.13 9.25
C LEU A 6 15.55 11.49 10.40
N ILE A 7 16.06 12.29 11.34
CA ILE A 7 15.22 13.04 12.27
C ILE A 7 14.74 14.26 11.48
N LEU A 8 13.44 14.33 11.21
CA LEU A 8 12.84 15.57 10.75
C LEU A 8 12.80 16.50 11.97
N ASP A 9 13.60 17.56 11.92
CA ASP A 9 13.51 18.67 12.85
C ASP A 9 12.13 19.32 12.68
N ASP A 10 11.57 19.73 13.81
CA ASP A 10 10.29 20.42 14.00
C ASP A 10 9.06 19.51 13.98
N GLY A 11 8.22 19.66 15.01
CA GLY A 11 7.02 18.86 15.30
C GLY A 11 5.88 18.99 14.29
N ASP A 12 6.20 19.16 13.00
CA ASP A 12 5.28 19.06 11.90
C ASP A 12 4.87 17.61 11.72
N ILE A 13 3.60 17.36 12.01
CA ILE A 13 2.95 16.10 11.71
C ILE A 13 3.05 15.91 10.20
N LEU A 14 3.87 14.94 9.76
CA LEU A 14 3.95 14.53 8.36
C LEU A 14 2.55 14.10 7.90
N LYS A 15 1.85 15.00 7.21
CA LYS A 15 0.52 14.77 6.66
C LYS A 15 0.66 14.51 5.18
N ILE A 16 0.17 13.36 4.74
CA ILE A 16 0.16 13.00 3.32
C ILE A 16 -0.92 13.83 2.61
N GLY A 17 -0.58 14.39 1.45
CA GLY A 17 -1.53 15.15 0.62
C GLY A 17 -1.40 14.84 -0.87
N PRO A 18 -2.23 15.48 -1.72
CA PRO A 18 -2.24 15.22 -3.16
C PRO A 18 -0.88 15.41 -3.85
N HIS A 19 -0.07 16.36 -3.39
CA HIS A 19 1.27 16.63 -3.92
C HIS A 19 2.28 15.48 -3.71
N ASP A 20 1.98 14.56 -2.80
CA ASP A 20 2.75 13.33 -2.56
C ASP A 20 2.44 12.24 -3.62
N TYR A 21 1.49 12.47 -4.52
CA TYR A 21 1.06 11.54 -5.55
C TYR A 21 1.22 12.15 -6.96
N PRO A 22 1.31 11.31 -8.01
CA PRO A 22 1.32 11.79 -9.39
C PRO A 22 0.05 12.61 -9.73
N ASP A 23 0.17 13.62 -10.59
CA ASP A 23 -0.93 14.56 -10.92
C ASP A 23 -2.21 13.90 -11.46
N TYR A 24 -2.10 12.68 -12.00
CA TYR A 24 -3.24 11.91 -12.50
C TYR A 24 -3.97 11.09 -11.42
N TYR A 25 -3.49 11.10 -10.17
CA TYR A 25 -4.20 10.54 -9.04
C TYR A 25 -5.35 11.47 -8.61
N THR A 26 -6.32 10.89 -7.94
CA THR A 26 -7.47 11.64 -7.42
C THR A 26 -7.12 12.35 -6.11
N GLU A 27 -7.96 13.32 -5.71
CA GLU A 27 -7.89 13.97 -4.39
C GLU A 27 -8.00 12.98 -3.20
N GLU A 28 -8.54 11.78 -3.44
CA GLU A 28 -8.59 10.68 -2.46
C GLU A 28 -7.29 9.86 -2.42
N LEU A 29 -6.18 10.36 -2.98
CA LEU A 29 -4.85 9.74 -2.95
C LEU A 29 -4.84 8.33 -3.54
N CYS A 30 -5.63 8.10 -4.58
CA CYS A 30 -5.71 6.82 -5.29
C CYS A 30 -5.76 7.01 -6.80
N HIS A 31 -5.36 5.96 -7.52
CA HIS A 31 -5.38 5.97 -8.97
C HIS A 31 -6.84 5.98 -9.48
N PRO A 32 -7.16 6.63 -10.61
CA PRO A 32 -8.55 6.69 -11.13
C PRO A 32 -9.20 5.33 -11.43
N LYS A 33 -8.37 4.30 -11.60
CA LYS A 33 -8.80 2.90 -11.83
C LYS A 33 -8.81 2.04 -10.55
N ASP A 34 -8.50 2.62 -9.40
CA ASP A 34 -8.62 1.92 -8.13
C ASP A 34 -10.09 1.81 -7.72
N TYR A 35 -10.39 0.83 -6.89
CA TYR A 35 -11.74 0.54 -6.40
C TYR A 35 -12.76 0.12 -7.48
N ILE A 36 -12.33 -0.07 -8.73
CA ILE A 36 -13.15 -0.63 -9.80
C ILE A 36 -12.89 -2.14 -9.86
N ILE A 37 -13.89 -2.95 -9.49
CA ILE A 37 -13.77 -4.40 -9.50
C ILE A 37 -13.61 -4.90 -10.94
N SER A 38 -12.62 -5.78 -11.15
CA SER A 38 -12.32 -6.41 -12.44
C SER A 38 -12.34 -7.94 -12.34
N ASP A 39 -12.45 -8.60 -13.49
CA ASP A 39 -12.39 -10.07 -13.60
C ASP A 39 -10.96 -10.63 -13.64
N LYS A 40 -9.97 -9.74 -13.83
CA LYS A 40 -8.55 -10.04 -13.89
C LYS A 40 -7.75 -9.10 -13.00
N PRO A 41 -6.65 -9.55 -12.40
CA PRO A 41 -5.75 -8.66 -11.68
C PRO A 41 -5.07 -7.71 -12.66
N ILE A 42 -4.77 -6.50 -12.20
CA ILE A 42 -3.81 -5.62 -12.88
C ILE A 42 -2.39 -6.18 -12.72
N PRO A 43 -1.48 -5.93 -13.68
CA PRO A 43 -0.06 -6.06 -13.44
C PRO A 43 0.37 -5.18 -12.26
N PHE A 44 1.38 -5.64 -11.51
CA PHE A 44 1.99 -4.80 -10.49
C PHE A 44 2.60 -3.55 -11.14
N GLU A 45 2.33 -2.38 -10.55
CA GLU A 45 2.87 -1.09 -10.96
C GLU A 45 3.59 -0.46 -9.76
N GLY A 46 4.92 -0.41 -9.79
CA GLY A 46 5.72 0.27 -8.77
C GLY A 46 6.16 1.63 -9.27
N ILE A 47 5.60 2.70 -8.70
CA ILE A 47 5.78 4.08 -9.14
C ILE A 47 6.70 4.80 -8.16
N MET A 48 7.74 5.45 -8.65
CA MET A 48 8.54 6.40 -7.88
C MET A 48 8.08 7.82 -8.23
N HIS A 49 7.31 8.44 -7.34
CA HIS A 49 6.92 9.83 -7.48
C HIS A 49 7.94 10.73 -6.80
N CYS A 50 8.67 11.51 -7.59
CA CYS A 50 9.63 12.49 -7.10
C CYS A 50 8.94 13.86 -7.01
N GLY A 51 8.23 14.10 -5.90
CA GLY A 51 7.66 15.41 -5.59
C GLY A 51 8.74 16.40 -5.16
N GLY A 52 8.39 17.70 -5.13
CA GLY A 52 9.35 18.76 -4.80
C GLY A 52 9.92 18.68 -3.38
N LEU A 53 9.10 18.29 -2.40
CA LEU A 53 9.49 18.17 -0.98
C LEU A 53 9.74 16.72 -0.55
N HIS A 54 9.00 15.78 -1.14
CA HIS A 54 9.00 14.38 -0.72
C HIS A 54 8.97 13.44 -1.91
N HIS A 55 9.77 12.38 -1.81
CA HIS A 55 9.72 11.26 -2.74
C HIS A 55 8.85 10.16 -2.15
N ARG A 56 7.94 9.62 -2.95
CA ARG A 56 7.03 8.55 -2.56
C ARG A 56 7.18 7.36 -3.47
N LEU A 57 7.11 6.19 -2.86
CA LEU A 57 7.00 4.91 -3.55
C LEU A 57 5.54 4.49 -3.46
N ILE A 58 4.88 4.33 -4.60
CA ILE A 58 3.49 3.92 -4.67
C ILE A 58 3.40 2.57 -5.37
N ALA A 59 2.94 1.55 -4.64
CA ALA A 59 2.66 0.24 -5.19
C ALA A 59 1.19 0.17 -5.58
N ARG A 60 0.89 -0.11 -6.84
CA ARG A 60 -0.46 -0.38 -7.30
C ARG A 60 -0.58 -1.84 -7.71
N LEU A 61 -1.50 -2.55 -7.06
CA LEU A 61 -1.69 -4.00 -7.21
C LEU A 61 -3.15 -4.39 -6.97
N SER A 62 -3.51 -5.62 -7.32
CA SER A 62 -4.86 -6.15 -7.06
C SER A 62 -4.94 -6.93 -5.76
N VAL A 63 -5.99 -6.67 -4.98
CA VAL A 63 -6.46 -7.55 -3.91
C VAL A 63 -7.49 -8.52 -4.50
N LYS A 64 -7.31 -9.82 -4.28
CA LYS A 64 -8.28 -10.82 -4.73
C LYS A 64 -9.50 -10.83 -3.81
N LEU A 65 -10.69 -10.61 -4.39
CA LEU A 65 -11.96 -10.62 -3.66
C LEU A 65 -12.65 -11.98 -3.73
N SER A 66 -12.61 -12.64 -4.88
CA SER A 66 -13.15 -13.99 -5.11
C SER A 66 -12.41 -14.68 -6.26
N GLU A 67 -12.90 -15.80 -6.78
CA GLU A 67 -12.24 -16.51 -7.89
C GLU A 67 -12.09 -15.68 -9.16
N LYS A 68 -13.02 -14.75 -9.41
CA LYS A 68 -13.09 -13.91 -10.63
C LYS A 68 -13.32 -12.44 -10.32
N GLU A 69 -12.99 -11.99 -9.11
CA GLU A 69 -13.11 -10.59 -8.74
C GLU A 69 -11.82 -10.11 -8.09
N TYR A 70 -11.30 -9.00 -8.60
CA TYR A 70 -10.08 -8.36 -8.16
C TYR A 70 -10.34 -6.88 -7.94
N LEU A 71 -9.72 -6.31 -6.90
CA LEU A 71 -9.83 -4.90 -6.54
C LEU A 71 -8.45 -4.24 -6.64
N PRO A 72 -8.19 -3.44 -7.69
CA PRO A 72 -6.99 -2.63 -7.77
C PRO A 72 -6.97 -1.58 -6.67
N LEU A 73 -5.83 -1.46 -5.99
CA LEU A 73 -5.58 -0.47 -4.94
C LEU A 73 -4.15 0.07 -5.08
N SER A 74 -4.00 1.38 -4.86
CA SER A 74 -2.72 2.03 -4.64
C SER A 74 -2.37 2.07 -3.16
N PHE A 75 -1.10 1.83 -2.86
CA PHE A 75 -0.53 1.83 -1.53
C PHE A 75 0.72 2.70 -1.51
N LEU A 76 0.83 3.59 -0.53
CA LEU A 76 2.11 4.17 -0.17
C LEU A 76 3.00 3.07 0.44
N VAL A 77 4.21 2.90 -0.08
CA VAL A 77 5.20 2.02 0.53
C VAL A 77 5.93 2.79 1.61
N ASP A 78 5.68 2.43 2.87
CA ASP A 78 6.14 3.15 4.05
C ASP A 78 7.02 2.25 4.94
N THR A 79 8.34 2.45 4.86
CA THR A 79 9.31 1.73 5.69
C THR A 79 9.28 2.14 7.15
N GLY A 80 8.65 3.27 7.50
CA GLY A 80 8.43 3.72 8.88
C GLY A 80 7.22 3.05 9.53
N ALA A 81 6.29 2.49 8.75
CA ALA A 81 5.12 1.81 9.26
C ALA A 81 5.45 0.35 9.64
N GLY A 82 5.48 0.03 10.93
CA GLY A 82 5.98 -1.26 11.44
C GLY A 82 5.16 -2.51 11.05
N HIS A 83 3.86 -2.38 10.81
CA HIS A 83 2.99 -3.51 10.42
C HIS A 83 3.07 -3.86 8.91
N TYR A 84 2.21 -4.75 8.45
CA TYR A 84 2.24 -5.30 7.09
C TYR A 84 1.42 -4.46 6.12
N LEU A 85 0.12 -4.31 6.40
CA LEU A 85 -0.82 -3.56 5.56
C LEU A 85 -1.61 -2.57 6.40
N TYR A 86 -1.88 -1.41 5.80
CA TYR A 86 -2.77 -0.41 6.33
C TYR A 86 -3.81 -0.09 5.27
N PHE A 87 -5.08 -0.31 5.59
CA PHE A 87 -6.18 -0.01 4.67
C PHE A 87 -6.86 1.26 5.14
N CYS A 88 -7.15 2.18 4.21
CA CYS A 88 -7.94 3.36 4.48
C CYS A 88 -9.41 3.01 4.72
N LYS A 89 -10.21 3.96 5.21
CA LYS A 89 -11.63 3.71 5.49
C LYS A 89 -12.39 3.12 4.29
N LYS A 90 -12.16 3.65 3.09
CA LYS A 90 -12.83 3.22 1.85
C LYS A 90 -12.50 1.77 1.50
N ALA A 91 -11.21 1.40 1.52
CA ALA A 91 -10.76 0.04 1.29
C ALA A 91 -11.33 -0.93 2.33
N ARG A 92 -11.27 -0.57 3.62
CA ARG A 92 -11.82 -1.40 4.71
C ARG A 92 -13.30 -1.71 4.51
N THR A 93 -14.12 -0.72 4.16
CA THR A 93 -15.55 -0.92 3.89
C THR A 93 -15.77 -1.97 2.81
N ILE A 94 -15.15 -1.80 1.63
CA ILE A 94 -15.32 -2.73 0.50
C ILE A 94 -14.81 -4.14 0.86
N LEU A 95 -13.66 -4.23 1.51
CA LEU A 95 -13.04 -5.52 1.81
C LEU A 95 -13.76 -6.28 2.94
N TYR A 96 -14.38 -5.60 3.91
CA TYR A 96 -15.27 -6.23 4.88
C TYR A 96 -16.57 -6.72 4.21
N ASP A 97 -17.18 -5.91 3.35
CA ASP A 97 -18.40 -6.29 2.62
C ASP A 97 -18.18 -7.54 1.75
N LYS A 98 -16.99 -7.65 1.16
CA LYS A 98 -16.55 -8.82 0.38
C LYS A 98 -16.04 -9.98 1.24
N LYS A 99 -16.04 -9.87 2.57
CA LYS A 99 -15.57 -10.88 3.54
C LYS A 99 -14.10 -11.30 3.33
N VAL A 100 -13.28 -10.36 2.86
CA VAL A 100 -11.85 -10.55 2.60
C VAL A 100 -11.02 -10.17 3.83
N LEU A 101 -11.44 -9.14 4.56
CA LEU A 101 -10.91 -8.84 5.89
C LEU A 101 -11.64 -9.67 6.95
N LEU A 102 -10.86 -10.33 7.79
CA LEU A 102 -11.34 -11.18 8.88
C LEU A 102 -10.88 -10.57 10.20
N LYS A 103 -11.82 -10.42 11.13
CA LYS A 103 -11.51 -9.99 12.49
C LYS A 103 -11.11 -11.19 13.33
N ASN A 104 -10.00 -11.09 14.06
CA ASN A 104 -9.64 -12.08 15.08
C ASN A 104 -9.79 -11.43 16.46
N GLY A 105 -10.81 -11.82 17.23
CA GLY A 105 -11.21 -11.14 18.47
C GLY A 105 -10.16 -11.08 19.58
N ALA A 106 -9.03 -11.79 19.44
CA ALA A 106 -7.92 -11.79 20.41
C ALA A 106 -6.54 -11.45 19.80
N GLU A 107 -6.42 -11.31 18.47
CA GLU A 107 -5.15 -11.06 17.78
C GLU A 107 -5.27 -9.91 16.77
N ASN A 108 -4.30 -9.78 15.85
CA ASN A 108 -4.38 -8.85 14.73
C ASN A 108 -5.52 -9.25 13.77
N ASP A 109 -6.16 -8.28 13.12
CA ASP A 109 -7.04 -8.57 12.00
C ASP A 109 -6.20 -8.99 10.77
N TYR A 110 -6.75 -9.86 9.92
CA TYR A 110 -6.03 -10.43 8.77
C TYR A 110 -6.80 -10.26 7.47
N ILE A 111 -6.06 -10.09 6.37
CA ILE A 111 -6.57 -10.28 5.02
C ILE A 111 -6.20 -11.69 4.55
N LYS A 112 -7.17 -12.42 3.99
CA LYS A 112 -6.93 -13.76 3.44
C LYS A 112 -6.66 -13.66 1.94
N THR A 113 -5.46 -14.04 1.52
CA THR A 113 -5.08 -14.07 0.10
C THR A 113 -4.24 -15.27 -0.27
N GLN A 114 -4.59 -15.94 -1.36
CA GLN A 114 -3.90 -17.12 -1.88
C GLN A 114 -3.61 -18.20 -0.79
N GLY A 115 -4.53 -18.36 0.17
CA GLY A 115 -4.36 -19.30 1.28
C GLY A 115 -3.42 -18.83 2.41
N LYS A 116 -2.90 -17.60 2.35
CA LYS A 116 -2.13 -16.94 3.40
C LYS A 116 -2.97 -15.91 4.14
N PHE A 117 -2.57 -15.63 5.37
CA PHE A 117 -3.14 -14.58 6.19
C PHE A 117 -2.07 -13.51 6.38
N ILE A 118 -2.37 -12.28 5.96
CA ILE A 118 -1.47 -11.14 6.13
C ILE A 118 -2.12 -10.20 7.16
N PRO A 119 -1.40 -9.83 8.25
CA PRO A 119 -1.94 -8.88 9.21
C PRO A 119 -2.24 -7.53 8.55
N TRP A 120 -3.28 -6.85 9.01
CA TRP A 120 -3.55 -5.47 8.58
C TRP A 120 -4.02 -4.60 9.75
N GLN A 121 -3.96 -3.29 9.55
CA GLN A 121 -4.45 -2.28 10.48
C GLN A 121 -5.18 -1.14 9.78
N SER A 122 -5.92 -0.36 10.55
CA SER A 122 -6.49 0.88 10.03
C SER A 122 -5.38 1.90 9.77
N THR A 123 -5.43 2.57 8.61
CA THR A 123 -4.55 3.72 8.34
C THR A 123 -4.70 4.77 9.46
N PRO A 124 -3.60 5.30 10.01
CA PRO A 124 -3.64 6.41 10.97
C PRO A 124 -4.36 7.63 10.38
N HIS A 125 -5.03 8.43 11.22
CA HIS A 125 -5.79 9.60 10.77
C HIS A 125 -4.99 10.61 9.94
N THR A 126 -3.69 10.73 10.17
CA THR A 126 -2.79 11.64 9.45
C THR A 126 -2.43 11.16 8.05
N PHE A 127 -2.70 9.89 7.75
CA PHE A 127 -2.36 9.20 6.50
C PHE A 127 -3.63 8.85 5.70
N GLU A 128 -4.83 8.96 6.28
CA GLU A 128 -6.09 8.85 5.53
C GLU A 128 -6.15 9.98 4.48
N PRO A 129 -6.65 9.70 3.25
CA PRO A 129 -7.31 8.48 2.80
C PRO A 129 -6.40 7.41 2.16
N ALA A 130 -5.08 7.46 2.35
CA ALA A 130 -4.16 6.52 1.71
C ALA A 130 -4.19 5.11 2.31
N ASN A 131 -3.97 4.09 1.48
CA ASN A 131 -3.53 2.77 1.95
C ASN A 131 -2.00 2.77 2.05
N SER A 132 -1.44 1.89 2.90
CA SER A 132 0.01 1.74 3.00
C SER A 132 0.46 0.28 3.09
N ILE A 133 1.64 -0.01 2.53
CA ILE A 133 2.39 -1.24 2.73
C ILE A 133 3.53 -0.90 3.69
N GLY A 134 3.52 -1.56 4.85
CA GLY A 134 4.51 -1.35 5.89
C GLY A 134 5.69 -2.30 5.83
N LEU A 135 6.66 -2.05 6.70
CA LEU A 135 7.95 -2.71 6.76
C LEU A 135 7.85 -4.24 6.91
N GLY A 136 6.85 -4.74 7.64
CA GLY A 136 6.63 -6.18 7.83
C GLY A 136 6.39 -6.90 6.50
N LEU A 137 5.57 -6.33 5.62
CA LEU A 137 5.28 -6.92 4.32
C LEU A 137 6.42 -6.69 3.33
N ILE A 138 7.09 -5.54 3.39
CA ILE A 138 8.29 -5.25 2.58
C ILE A 138 9.37 -6.32 2.82
N PHE A 139 9.66 -6.66 4.08
CA PHE A 139 10.62 -7.73 4.39
C PHE A 139 10.14 -9.10 3.92
N GLN A 140 8.85 -9.41 4.09
CA GLN A 140 8.28 -10.67 3.60
C GLN A 140 8.42 -10.82 2.08
N TRP A 141 8.40 -9.71 1.34
CA TRP A 141 8.62 -9.67 -0.11
C TRP A 141 10.08 -9.45 -0.52
N ASN A 142 11.02 -9.76 0.37
CA ASN A 142 12.46 -9.71 0.11
C ASN A 142 12.98 -8.30 -0.23
N GLY A 143 12.37 -7.27 0.39
CA GLY A 143 12.82 -5.88 0.30
C GLY A 143 12.38 -5.17 -0.98
N LEU A 144 12.95 -3.98 -1.19
CA LEU A 144 12.68 -3.10 -2.32
C LEU A 144 13.88 -3.12 -3.29
N VAL A 145 13.58 -3.11 -4.59
CA VAL A 145 14.55 -2.91 -5.66
C VAL A 145 14.18 -1.63 -6.38
N LEU A 146 15.06 -0.63 -6.33
CA LEU A 146 14.81 0.70 -6.89
C LEU A 146 15.49 0.86 -8.24
N ASN A 147 14.76 1.34 -9.24
CA ASN A 147 15.30 1.75 -10.54
C ASN A 147 15.05 3.25 -10.76
N PHE A 148 16.02 4.05 -10.32
CA PHE A 148 15.96 5.51 -10.44
C PHE A 148 15.99 6.02 -11.89
N LYS A 149 16.54 5.25 -12.84
CA LYS A 149 16.59 5.66 -14.25
C LYS A 149 15.20 5.67 -14.88
N GLU A 150 14.37 4.73 -14.48
CA GLU A 150 13.01 4.55 -14.99
C GLU A 150 11.95 5.11 -14.03
N SER A 151 12.36 5.64 -12.87
CA SER A 151 11.46 6.08 -11.79
C SER A 151 10.43 5.01 -11.40
N ILE A 152 10.88 3.76 -11.31
CA ILE A 152 10.08 2.61 -10.89
C ILE A 152 10.76 1.82 -9.78
N PHE A 153 9.98 1.05 -9.04
CA PHE A 153 10.51 0.07 -8.10
C PHE A 153 9.78 -1.26 -8.24
N SER A 154 10.38 -2.30 -7.68
CA SER A 154 9.74 -3.60 -7.47
C SER A 154 10.07 -4.12 -6.07
N PHE A 155 9.43 -5.21 -5.67
CA PHE A 155 9.88 -5.98 -4.51
C PHE A 155 10.82 -7.10 -4.96
N GLY A 156 11.70 -7.55 -4.08
CA GLY A 156 12.70 -8.58 -4.38
C GLY A 156 12.15 -10.00 -4.55
N SER A 157 10.82 -10.17 -4.65
CA SER A 157 10.15 -11.45 -4.82
C SER A 157 9.27 -11.45 -6.06
N ASP A 158 9.34 -12.52 -6.85
CA ASP A 158 8.49 -12.70 -8.04
C ASP A 158 7.03 -13.05 -7.67
N ARG A 159 6.72 -13.25 -6.38
CA ARG A 159 5.39 -13.70 -5.89
C ARG A 159 4.41 -12.55 -5.64
N LEU A 160 4.46 -11.49 -6.43
CA LEU A 160 3.61 -10.30 -6.26
C LEU A 160 2.24 -10.40 -6.93
N GLU A 161 1.85 -11.59 -7.40
CA GLU A 161 0.78 -11.72 -8.39
C GLU A 161 -0.59 -11.18 -7.92
N HIS A 162 -0.86 -11.12 -6.60
CA HIS A 162 -2.00 -10.41 -6.00
C HIS A 162 -1.97 -10.49 -4.46
N LEU A 163 -2.51 -9.45 -3.80
CA LEU A 163 -2.91 -9.45 -2.38
C LEU A 163 -4.28 -10.07 -2.17
#